data_AF-A0AA40IU35-F1
#
_entry.id   AF-A0AA40IU35-F1
#
_cell.length_a   1.000
_cell.length_b   1.000
_cell.length_c   1.000
_cell.angle_alpha   90.00
_cell.angle_beta   90.00
_cell.angle_gamma   90.00
#
_symmetry.space_group_name_H-M   'P 1'
#
loop_
_entity.id
_entity.type
_entity.pdbx_description
1 polymer ?
#
loop_
_entity_poly.entity_id
_entity_poly.type
_entity_poly.pdbx_seq_one_letter_code
_entity_poly.pdbx_strand_id
1 'polypeptide(L)'
;MKTTKNYGYTLKKLLSFTDTKFMVLSKAVGYDISYISKWCNNIKIPTLKNINSINEKASIIFAGEIMKQDKVKDFYKIFEIQEPVNLNNLIISDILQEEIYDLLDSAYRKSEDDLCDKTEKKQEESQIIVGKNQVTNFIKELICSTIENSTSDIELLSTMDICKSTSKINLDIMEEFKFDGIRVNAKIGFDMDEFEKDPNFYLWRMYVILNKRWNVEFDFFDNKNMDKLNIIAIRDKFVITCSMDSDGLIEVATVITDKEMVNSIYDKTISKFRMGDILIRSAETSGMELGGYRTDFYSNNEFQFLSTNGFEFLLPSDVISDIIDTAYDQGFGDDTSFLIKKLQITWEERFEKSKINFIILKSTLMKYIEDGEIFYTYIRYKLSTQQRKEHARSIVESMKKNNNIKIIVLDDERFNYNLNFFKISAYVNSKKVFFKKNLKCTPGCTPLFYTIANEKLVKYINQYFSYIKNKEFCVEYNAEDVEEFLDKYGTMFFRMIEAKNCSKKSDLD
;
A
#
# COMPACT_ATOMS: atom_id res chain seq x y z
N MET A 1 6.76 5.18 44.58
CA MET A 1 6.07 3.92 44.18
C MET A 1 4.69 3.94 44.82
N LYS A 2 3.62 4.14 44.03
CA LYS A 2 2.25 3.90 44.50
C LYS A 2 2.10 2.37 44.65
N THR A 3 1.89 1.88 45.86
CA THR A 3 1.69 0.45 46.13
C THR A 3 0.34 0.03 45.54
N THR A 4 0.36 -0.50 44.32
CA THR A 4 -0.81 -1.05 43.67
C THR A 4 -1.26 -2.28 44.47
N LYS A 5 -2.42 -2.22 45.14
CA LYS A 5 -3.04 -3.34 45.88
C LYS A 5 -3.50 -4.45 44.90
N ASN A 6 -2.55 -5.22 44.35
CA ASN A 6 -2.83 -6.35 43.46
C ASN A 6 -3.10 -7.65 44.23
N TYR A 7 -3.61 -8.67 43.56
CA TYR A 7 -4.12 -9.90 44.15
C TYR A 7 -3.05 -10.62 44.99
N GLY A 8 -1.84 -10.77 44.46
CA GLY A 8 -0.75 -11.42 45.19
C GLY A 8 -0.33 -10.67 46.44
N TYR A 9 -0.30 -9.33 46.39
CA TYR A 9 -0.03 -8.49 47.56
C TYR A 9 -1.12 -8.63 48.62
N THR A 10 -2.39 -8.52 48.24
CA THR A 10 -3.55 -8.65 49.14
C THR A 10 -3.57 -10.02 49.81
N LEU A 11 -3.39 -11.09 49.03
CA LEU A 11 -3.35 -12.46 49.54
C LEU A 11 -2.18 -12.68 50.51
N LYS A 12 -0.98 -12.18 50.17
CA LYS A 12 0.21 -12.28 51.03
C LYS A 12 0.03 -11.50 52.33
N LYS A 13 -0.63 -10.34 52.26
CA LYS A 13 -0.93 -9.50 53.43
C LYS A 13 -1.94 -10.18 54.36
N LEU A 14 -2.98 -10.82 53.82
CA LEU A 14 -3.94 -11.62 54.60
C LEU A 14 -3.26 -12.80 55.28
N LEU A 15 -2.47 -13.59 54.55
CA LEU A 15 -1.71 -14.73 55.10
C LEU A 15 -0.77 -14.33 56.24
N SER A 16 -0.12 -13.17 56.10
CA SER A 16 0.78 -12.63 57.14
C SER A 16 0.02 -12.08 58.34
N PHE A 17 -1.17 -11.49 58.12
CA PHE A 17 -1.98 -10.91 59.18
C PHE A 17 -2.62 -11.98 60.09
N THR A 18 -3.05 -13.09 59.49
CA THR A 18 -3.71 -14.21 60.17
C THR A 18 -2.76 -15.32 60.60
N ASP A 19 -1.45 -15.17 60.35
CA ASP A 19 -0.43 -16.22 60.56
C ASP A 19 -0.78 -17.57 59.90
N THR A 20 -1.56 -17.52 58.80
CA THR A 20 -2.02 -18.71 58.10
C THR A 20 -0.91 -19.25 57.19
N LYS A 21 -0.48 -20.50 57.42
CA LYS A 21 0.54 -21.17 56.60
C LYS A 21 -0.01 -21.49 55.21
N PHE A 22 0.84 -21.41 54.18
CA PHE A 22 0.47 -21.74 52.78
C PHE A 22 -0.16 -23.12 52.64
N MET A 23 0.28 -24.11 53.42
CA MET A 23 -0.27 -25.47 53.43
C MET A 23 -1.76 -25.51 53.82
N VAL A 24 -2.19 -24.65 54.74
CA VAL A 24 -3.58 -24.58 55.20
C VAL A 24 -4.48 -24.04 54.09
N LEU A 25 -4.07 -22.93 53.46
CA LEU A 25 -4.80 -22.35 52.34
C LEU A 25 -4.82 -23.30 51.14
N SER A 26 -3.67 -23.87 50.77
CA SER A 26 -3.48 -24.86 49.69
C SER A 26 -4.48 -26.01 49.80
N LYS A 27 -4.60 -26.63 50.99
CA LYS A 27 -5.51 -27.75 51.23
C LYS A 27 -6.98 -27.37 51.04
N ALA A 28 -7.36 -26.16 51.44
CA ALA A 28 -8.74 -25.71 51.33
C ALA A 28 -9.14 -25.37 49.90
N VAL A 29 -8.32 -24.58 49.20
CA VAL A 29 -8.62 -24.17 47.83
C VAL A 29 -8.41 -25.29 46.80
N GLY A 30 -7.71 -26.36 47.16
CA GLY A 30 -7.47 -27.52 46.29
C GLY A 30 -6.32 -27.33 45.30
N TYR A 31 -5.32 -26.52 45.67
CA TYR A 31 -4.13 -26.24 44.85
C TYR A 31 -2.85 -26.61 45.59
N ASP A 32 -1.81 -27.01 44.87
CA ASP A 32 -0.48 -27.25 45.46
C ASP A 32 0.12 -25.97 46.07
N ILE A 33 0.97 -26.12 47.09
CA ILE A 33 1.62 -25.01 47.80
C ILE A 33 2.40 -24.10 46.84
N SER A 34 2.98 -24.66 45.78
CA SER A 34 3.69 -23.89 44.75
C SER A 34 2.80 -22.91 44.00
N TYR A 35 1.50 -23.19 43.85
CA TYR A 35 0.55 -22.25 43.23
C TYR A 35 0.23 -21.10 44.17
N ILE A 36 0.01 -21.37 45.46
CA ILE A 36 -0.18 -20.31 46.47
C ILE A 36 1.04 -19.38 46.49
N SER A 37 2.25 -19.94 46.46
CA SER A 37 3.48 -19.15 46.40
C SER A 37 3.58 -18.33 45.11
N LYS A 38 3.19 -18.88 43.96
CA LYS A 38 3.17 -18.16 42.67
C LYS A 38 2.16 -17.00 42.69
N TRP A 39 1.00 -17.18 43.33
CA TRP A 39 0.01 -16.12 43.50
C TRP A 39 0.53 -15.00 44.40
N CYS A 40 1.06 -15.33 45.58
CA CYS A 40 1.61 -14.33 46.50
C CYS A 40 2.79 -13.53 45.95
N ASN A 41 3.56 -14.10 45.03
CA ASN A 41 4.72 -13.46 44.40
C ASN A 41 4.40 -12.79 43.06
N ASN A 42 3.12 -12.67 42.67
CA ASN A 42 2.67 -12.08 41.41
C ASN A 42 3.27 -12.75 40.15
N ILE A 43 3.66 -14.03 40.24
CA ILE A 43 4.18 -14.82 39.10
C ILE A 43 3.02 -15.35 38.25
N LYS A 44 1.90 -15.69 38.90
CA LYS A 44 0.62 -16.06 38.27
C LYS A 44 -0.52 -15.49 39.12
N ILE A 45 -1.70 -15.34 38.55
CA ILE A 45 -2.94 -15.16 39.30
C ILE A 45 -3.80 -16.43 39.19
N PRO A 46 -4.81 -16.63 40.05
CA PRO A 46 -5.79 -17.69 39.86
C PRO A 46 -6.47 -17.60 38.50
N THR A 47 -7.02 -18.70 38.00
CA THR A 47 -7.77 -18.72 36.74
C THR A 47 -9.19 -18.19 36.93
N LEU A 48 -9.72 -17.46 35.95
CA LEU A 48 -11.11 -16.94 35.96
C LEU A 48 -12.17 -18.02 36.28
N LYS A 49 -11.97 -19.27 35.83
CA LYS A 49 -12.88 -20.38 36.12
C LYS A 49 -12.98 -20.72 37.62
N ASN A 50 -11.91 -20.49 38.37
CA ASN A 50 -11.76 -20.98 39.75
C ASN A 50 -11.64 -19.86 40.79
N ILE A 51 -11.47 -18.59 40.38
CA ILE A 51 -11.23 -17.47 41.29
C ILE A 51 -12.35 -17.31 42.34
N ASN A 52 -13.62 -17.43 41.94
CA ASN A 52 -14.75 -17.29 42.87
C ASN A 52 -14.67 -18.33 44.00
N SER A 53 -14.45 -19.61 43.64
CA SER A 53 -14.31 -20.68 44.64
C SER A 53 -13.06 -20.52 45.50
N ILE A 54 -11.96 -19.99 44.94
CA ILE A 54 -10.72 -19.73 45.67
C ILE A 54 -10.94 -18.61 46.70
N ASN A 55 -11.54 -17.50 46.30
CA ASN A 55 -11.81 -16.35 47.17
C ASN A 55 -12.79 -16.71 48.29
N GLU A 56 -13.86 -17.46 47.98
CA GLU A 56 -14.83 -17.95 48.96
C GLU A 56 -14.17 -18.82 50.04
N LYS A 57 -13.36 -19.80 49.63
CA LYS A 57 -12.67 -20.69 50.57
C LYS A 57 -11.59 -19.96 51.37
N ALA A 58 -10.92 -18.99 50.75
CA ALA A 58 -9.93 -18.17 51.42
C ALA A 58 -10.58 -17.25 52.46
N SER A 59 -11.71 -16.63 52.14
CA SER A 59 -12.41 -15.72 53.06
C SER A 59 -12.91 -16.43 54.31
N ILE A 60 -13.44 -17.65 54.17
CA ILE A 60 -13.84 -18.51 55.30
C ILE A 60 -12.66 -18.75 56.25
N ILE A 61 -11.49 -19.11 55.71
CA ILE A 61 -10.30 -19.39 56.53
C ILE A 61 -9.81 -18.13 57.24
N PHE A 62 -9.68 -17.03 56.50
CA PHE A 62 -9.16 -15.80 57.07
C PHE A 62 -10.11 -15.21 58.11
N ALA A 63 -11.41 -15.19 57.85
CA ALA A 63 -12.40 -14.73 58.81
C ALA A 63 -12.35 -15.57 60.10
N GLY A 64 -12.28 -16.89 59.98
CA GLY A 64 -12.18 -17.79 61.14
C GLY A 64 -10.92 -17.54 61.99
N GLU A 65 -9.77 -17.35 61.36
CA GLU A 65 -8.52 -17.06 62.08
C GLU A 65 -8.51 -15.65 62.70
N ILE A 66 -9.09 -14.65 62.03
CA ILE A 66 -9.21 -13.28 62.56
C ILE A 66 -10.09 -13.26 63.81
N MET A 67 -11.21 -13.98 63.80
CA MET A 67 -12.10 -14.09 64.97
C MET A 67 -11.42 -14.85 66.11
N LYS A 68 -10.76 -15.97 65.81
CA LYS A 68 -10.07 -16.78 66.81
C LYS A 68 -8.94 -16.02 67.52
N GLN A 69 -8.31 -15.08 66.82
CA GLN A 69 -7.21 -14.26 67.33
C GLN A 69 -7.68 -12.91 67.88
N ASP A 70 -9.00 -12.64 67.92
CA ASP A 70 -9.60 -11.37 68.34
C ASP A 70 -9.05 -10.13 67.59
N LYS A 71 -8.73 -10.30 66.30
CA LYS A 71 -8.09 -9.28 65.44
C LYS A 71 -9.08 -8.51 64.56
N VAL A 72 -10.39 -8.56 64.86
CA VAL A 72 -11.44 -8.00 63.98
C VAL A 72 -11.26 -6.49 63.77
N LYS A 73 -11.01 -5.72 64.84
CA LYS A 73 -10.77 -4.26 64.73
C LYS A 73 -9.48 -3.94 63.98
N ASP A 74 -8.44 -4.74 64.20
CA ASP A 74 -7.16 -4.57 63.52
C ASP A 74 -7.27 -4.84 62.01
N PHE A 75 -8.13 -5.78 61.60
CA PHE A 75 -8.40 -6.05 60.19
C PHE A 75 -8.95 -4.81 59.48
N TYR A 76 -10.04 -4.23 59.98
CA TYR A 76 -10.65 -3.04 59.38
C TYR A 76 -9.65 -1.88 59.29
N LYS A 77 -8.84 -1.68 60.33
CA LYS A 77 -7.80 -0.66 60.35
C LYS A 77 -6.67 -0.92 59.34
N ILE A 78 -6.14 -2.15 59.28
CA ILE A 78 -4.96 -2.49 58.45
C ILE A 78 -5.31 -2.58 56.96
N PHE A 79 -6.54 -2.99 56.64
CA PHE A 79 -7.00 -3.12 55.26
C PHE A 79 -7.77 -1.87 54.77
N GLU A 80 -7.97 -0.88 55.64
CA GLU A 80 -8.65 0.39 55.35
C GLU A 80 -10.12 0.19 54.93
N ILE A 81 -10.81 -0.75 55.60
CA ILE A 81 -12.22 -1.08 55.39
C ILE A 81 -13.05 -0.43 56.51
N GLN A 82 -14.25 0.06 56.22
CA GLN A 82 -15.11 0.68 57.23
C GLN A 82 -15.64 -0.37 58.22
N GLU A 83 -15.46 -0.12 59.52
CA GLU A 83 -15.96 -1.01 60.57
C GLU A 83 -17.50 -0.91 60.65
N PRO A 84 -18.22 -2.04 60.64
CA PRO A 84 -19.67 -2.04 60.72
C PRO A 84 -20.17 -1.69 62.12
N VAL A 85 -21.27 -0.94 62.20
CA VAL A 85 -21.81 -0.41 63.46
C VAL A 85 -22.76 -1.42 64.12
N ASN A 86 -22.45 -1.89 65.32
CA ASN A 86 -23.27 -2.75 66.20
C ASN A 86 -23.77 -4.08 65.62
N LEU A 87 -23.02 -5.16 65.88
CA LEU A 87 -23.35 -6.51 65.43
C LEU A 87 -23.12 -7.56 66.53
N ASN A 88 -23.83 -8.68 66.45
CA ASN A 88 -23.61 -9.86 67.29
C ASN A 88 -22.55 -10.79 66.64
N ASN A 89 -21.91 -11.66 67.42
CA ASN A 89 -20.75 -12.45 66.97
C ASN A 89 -20.99 -13.35 65.74
N LEU A 90 -22.21 -13.87 65.57
CA LEU A 90 -22.57 -14.72 64.42
C LEU A 90 -22.68 -13.91 63.12
N ILE A 91 -23.28 -12.73 63.15
CA ILE A 91 -23.41 -11.86 61.97
C ILE A 91 -22.05 -11.24 61.61
N ILE A 92 -21.19 -10.97 62.60
CA ILE A 92 -19.81 -10.47 62.36
C ILE A 92 -18.99 -11.47 61.52
N SER A 93 -19.15 -12.78 61.73
CA SER A 93 -18.45 -13.81 60.95
C SER A 93 -18.79 -13.74 59.47
N ASP A 94 -20.09 -13.67 59.14
CA ASP A 94 -20.56 -13.68 57.76
C ASP A 94 -20.17 -12.38 57.04
N ILE A 95 -20.29 -11.24 57.72
CA ILE A 95 -19.84 -9.94 57.20
C ILE A 95 -18.33 -9.95 56.95
N LEU A 96 -17.54 -10.49 57.87
CA LEU A 96 -16.09 -10.55 57.71
C LEU A 96 -15.68 -11.45 56.53
N GLN A 97 -16.42 -12.53 56.27
CA GLN A 97 -16.19 -13.38 55.09
C GLN A 97 -16.52 -12.64 53.79
N GLU A 98 -17.61 -11.89 53.75
CA GLU A 98 -18.01 -11.09 52.59
C GLU A 98 -16.98 -9.99 52.30
N GLU A 99 -16.56 -9.23 53.32
CA GLU A 99 -15.55 -8.17 53.19
C GLU A 99 -14.19 -8.69 52.71
N ILE A 100 -13.76 -9.85 53.20
CA ILE A 100 -12.51 -10.48 52.74
C ILE A 100 -12.65 -11.00 51.30
N TYR A 101 -13.82 -11.52 50.93
CA TYR A 101 -14.11 -11.94 49.57
C TYR A 101 -14.03 -10.75 48.61
N ASP A 102 -14.71 -9.65 48.93
CA ASP A 102 -14.75 -8.43 48.10
C ASP A 102 -13.37 -7.77 47.98
N LEU A 103 -12.59 -7.79 49.07
CA LEU A 103 -11.21 -7.34 49.07
C LEU A 103 -10.34 -8.16 48.10
N LEU A 104 -10.51 -9.48 48.09
CA LEU A 104 -9.79 -10.39 47.18
C LEU A 104 -10.29 -10.25 45.73
N ASP A 105 -11.60 -10.12 45.50
CA ASP A 105 -12.19 -9.96 44.16
C ASP A 105 -11.76 -8.63 43.52
N SER A 106 -11.83 -7.54 44.28
CA SER A 106 -11.37 -6.22 43.84
C SER A 106 -9.88 -6.21 43.48
N ALA A 107 -9.06 -6.91 44.28
CA ALA A 107 -7.63 -7.06 44.00
C ALA A 107 -7.35 -7.96 42.79
N TYR A 108 -8.21 -8.96 42.54
CA TYR A 108 -8.13 -9.84 41.37
C TYR A 108 -8.43 -9.07 40.08
N ARG A 109 -9.57 -8.38 40.01
CA ARG A 109 -9.96 -7.56 38.84
C ARG A 109 -8.87 -6.58 38.45
N LYS A 110 -8.30 -5.89 39.44
CA LYS A 110 -7.17 -4.97 39.22
C LYS A 110 -5.92 -5.66 38.66
N SER A 111 -5.67 -6.91 39.07
CA SER A 111 -4.53 -7.69 38.55
C SER A 111 -4.79 -8.26 37.16
N GLU A 112 -6.06 -8.48 36.80
CA GLU A 112 -6.50 -8.88 35.47
C GLU A 112 -6.39 -7.70 34.48
N ASP A 113 -6.81 -6.50 34.89
CA ASP A 113 -6.59 -5.25 34.14
C ASP A 113 -5.09 -4.99 33.90
N ASP A 114 -4.25 -5.12 34.95
CA ASP A 114 -2.79 -4.98 34.86
C ASP A 114 -2.13 -6.04 33.94
N LEU A 115 -2.77 -7.20 33.73
CA LEU A 115 -2.30 -8.24 32.80
C LEU A 115 -2.72 -7.94 31.37
N CYS A 116 -3.93 -7.40 31.15
CA CYS A 116 -4.38 -6.95 29.84
C CYS A 116 -3.46 -5.83 29.31
N ASP A 117 -3.16 -4.83 30.14
CA ASP A 117 -2.22 -3.74 29.83
C ASP A 117 -0.78 -4.24 29.51
N LYS A 118 -0.36 -5.36 30.13
CA LYS A 118 0.94 -5.99 29.85
C LYS A 118 0.94 -6.84 28.60
N THR A 119 -0.22 -7.27 28.11
CA THR A 119 -0.35 -8.05 26.88
C THR A 119 -0.32 -7.12 25.67
N GLU A 120 -0.86 -5.91 25.79
CA GLU A 120 -0.69 -4.82 24.81
C GLU A 120 0.75 -4.29 24.79
N LYS A 121 1.39 -4.07 25.95
CA LYS A 121 2.80 -3.65 26.02
C LYS A 121 3.83 -4.69 25.54
N LYS A 122 3.47 -5.98 25.46
CA LYS A 122 4.37 -7.02 24.94
C LYS A 122 4.50 -7.01 23.40
N GLN A 123 3.69 -6.25 22.67
CA GLN A 123 3.86 -6.05 21.23
C GLN A 123 4.78 -4.86 20.87
N GLU A 124 5.26 -4.10 21.86
CA GLU A 124 6.13 -2.93 21.71
C GLU A 124 7.63 -3.25 21.86
N GLU A 125 8.05 -4.52 21.73
CA GLU A 125 9.48 -4.86 21.74
C GLU A 125 10.06 -4.87 20.31
N SER A 126 11.19 -4.18 20.14
CA SER A 126 11.93 -4.17 18.88
C SER A 126 12.39 -5.59 18.52
N GLN A 127 12.07 -6.05 17.31
CA GLN A 127 12.42 -7.40 16.83
C GLN A 127 13.63 -7.34 15.90
N ILE A 128 14.57 -8.27 16.04
CA ILE A 128 15.71 -8.43 15.12
C ILE A 128 15.48 -9.69 14.28
N ILE A 129 15.44 -9.51 12.96
CA ILE A 129 15.31 -10.58 11.98
C ILE A 129 16.65 -10.72 11.26
N VAL A 130 17.15 -11.95 11.09
CA VAL A 130 18.45 -12.24 10.48
C VAL A 130 18.28 -13.26 9.38
N GLY A 131 18.96 -13.04 8.25
CA GLY A 131 18.98 -13.93 7.10
C GLY A 131 18.12 -13.41 5.96
N LYS A 132 18.73 -13.29 4.77
CA LYS A 132 18.12 -12.66 3.58
C LYS A 132 16.69 -13.07 3.29
N ASN A 133 16.42 -14.38 3.23
CA ASN A 133 15.09 -14.89 2.89
C ASN A 133 14.05 -14.61 3.99
N GLN A 134 14.47 -14.73 5.25
CA GLN A 134 13.60 -14.48 6.41
C GLN A 134 13.25 -12.99 6.49
N VAL A 135 14.24 -12.12 6.34
CA VAL A 135 14.05 -10.67 6.30
C VAL A 135 13.14 -10.26 5.14
N THR A 136 13.40 -10.77 3.93
CA THR A 136 12.59 -10.43 2.74
C THR A 136 11.13 -10.81 2.91
N ASN A 137 10.86 -12.03 3.39
CA ASN A 137 9.49 -12.50 3.62
C ASN A 137 8.82 -11.71 4.74
N PHE A 138 9.53 -11.47 5.84
CA PHE A 138 9.00 -10.69 6.96
C PHE A 138 8.63 -9.26 6.55
N ILE A 139 9.52 -8.54 5.85
CA ILE A 139 9.26 -7.17 5.38
C ILE A 139 8.06 -7.16 4.42
N LYS A 140 8.00 -8.13 3.49
CA LYS A 140 6.87 -8.28 2.57
C LYS A 140 5.56 -8.45 3.33
N GLU A 141 5.50 -9.40 4.27
CA GLU A 141 4.31 -9.68 5.07
C GLU A 141 3.90 -8.49 5.92
N LEU A 142 4.84 -7.85 6.61
CA LEU A 142 4.58 -6.70 7.48
C LEU A 142 4.03 -5.49 6.68
N ILE A 143 4.62 -5.18 5.53
CA ILE A 143 4.12 -4.09 4.67
C ILE A 143 2.73 -4.45 4.12
N CYS A 144 2.56 -5.67 3.56
CA CYS A 144 1.27 -6.11 3.04
C CYS A 144 0.17 -6.05 4.11
N SER A 145 0.40 -6.63 5.28
CA SER A 145 -0.58 -6.64 6.37
C SER A 145 -0.89 -5.25 6.90
N THR A 146 0.10 -4.36 6.94
CA THR A 146 -0.12 -2.98 7.39
C THR A 146 -0.98 -2.20 6.41
N ILE A 147 -0.76 -2.39 5.10
CA ILE A 147 -1.55 -1.74 4.06
C ILE A 147 -2.96 -2.32 4.00
N GLU A 148 -3.09 -3.65 3.95
CA GLU A 148 -4.37 -4.37 3.82
C GLU A 148 -5.33 -4.11 4.98
N ASN A 149 -4.81 -3.90 6.19
CA ASN A 149 -5.63 -3.67 7.39
C ASN A 149 -5.79 -2.18 7.75
N SER A 150 -5.30 -1.26 6.93
CA SER A 150 -5.41 0.17 7.25
C SER A 150 -6.77 0.73 6.90
N THR A 151 -7.27 1.60 7.78
CA THR A 151 -8.51 2.38 7.58
C THR A 151 -8.22 3.84 7.22
N SER A 152 -6.95 4.22 7.13
CA SER A 152 -6.49 5.56 6.77
C SER A 152 -5.42 5.52 5.68
N ASP A 153 -5.24 6.63 4.97
CA ASP A 153 -4.16 6.83 4.02
C ASP A 153 -2.79 6.49 4.64
N ILE A 154 -1.90 5.91 3.84
CA ILE A 154 -0.55 5.49 4.24
C ILE A 154 0.50 6.28 3.47
N GLU A 155 1.46 6.83 4.20
CA GLU A 155 2.73 7.32 3.65
C GLU A 155 3.85 6.36 4.08
N LEU A 156 4.37 5.62 3.11
CA LEU A 156 5.51 4.71 3.25
C LEU A 156 6.80 5.44 2.84
N LEU A 157 7.80 5.43 3.72
CA LEU A 157 9.13 5.95 3.42
C LEU A 157 10.10 4.78 3.26
N SER A 158 10.93 4.81 2.23
CA SER A 158 12.08 3.92 2.09
C SER A 158 13.29 4.70 1.61
N THR A 159 14.31 4.87 2.45
CA THR A 159 15.55 5.55 2.05
C THR A 159 16.50 4.63 1.26
N MET A 160 16.14 3.36 1.12
CA MET A 160 16.92 2.38 0.39
C MET A 160 16.97 2.74 -1.09
N ASP A 161 18.11 2.46 -1.75
CA ASP A 161 18.20 2.58 -3.20
C ASP A 161 17.36 1.52 -3.90
N ILE A 162 16.33 1.94 -4.63
CA ILE A 162 15.48 1.05 -5.42
C ILE A 162 16.24 0.32 -6.53
N CYS A 163 17.27 0.93 -7.12
CA CYS A 163 18.04 0.30 -8.20
C CYS A 163 18.78 -0.92 -7.65
N LYS A 164 19.66 -0.73 -6.67
CA LYS A 164 20.40 -1.82 -6.04
C LYS A 164 19.48 -2.85 -5.41
N SER A 165 18.48 -2.42 -4.63
CA SER A 165 17.56 -3.32 -3.91
C SER A 165 16.78 -4.22 -4.87
N THR A 166 16.38 -3.71 -6.03
CA THR A 166 15.57 -4.49 -6.98
C THR A 166 16.42 -5.33 -7.92
N SER A 167 17.72 -5.05 -8.10
CA SER A 167 18.58 -5.70 -9.09
C SER A 167 18.56 -7.24 -9.05
N LYS A 168 18.49 -7.84 -7.86
CA LYS A 168 18.51 -9.30 -7.64
C LYS A 168 17.16 -9.90 -7.25
N ILE A 169 16.14 -9.07 -7.03
CA ILE A 169 14.81 -9.53 -6.64
C ILE A 169 14.10 -10.13 -7.85
N ASN A 170 13.40 -11.26 -7.69
CA ASN A 170 12.47 -11.70 -8.73
C ASN A 170 11.21 -10.81 -8.68
N LEU A 171 11.01 -9.92 -9.65
CA LEU A 171 9.84 -9.01 -9.67
C LEU A 171 8.55 -9.73 -10.08
N ASP A 172 8.64 -10.94 -10.63
CA ASP A 172 7.46 -11.67 -11.11
C ASP A 172 6.54 -12.08 -9.95
N ILE A 173 7.12 -12.30 -8.76
CA ILE A 173 6.40 -12.61 -7.51
C ILE A 173 5.76 -11.38 -6.86
N MET A 174 5.97 -10.18 -7.40
CA MET A 174 5.28 -8.99 -6.94
C MET A 174 3.85 -9.01 -7.48
N GLU A 175 2.91 -8.84 -6.56
CA GLU A 175 1.48 -8.72 -6.84
C GLU A 175 1.03 -7.27 -6.61
N GLU A 176 -0.21 -6.94 -6.92
CA GLU A 176 -0.78 -5.67 -6.47
C GLU A 176 -1.10 -5.75 -4.96
N PHE A 177 -1.07 -4.62 -4.26
CA PHE A 177 -1.57 -4.60 -2.88
C PHE A 177 -3.10 -4.63 -2.89
N LYS A 178 -3.71 -5.25 -1.89
CA LYS A 178 -5.17 -5.28 -1.76
C LYS A 178 -5.60 -4.27 -0.72
N PHE A 179 -6.33 -3.24 -1.10
CA PHE A 179 -6.89 -2.27 -0.18
C PHE A 179 -8.03 -1.53 -0.87
N ASP A 180 -8.96 -1.03 -0.07
CA ASP A 180 -10.12 -0.27 -0.56
C ASP A 180 -10.30 1.00 0.28
N GLY A 181 -10.70 2.09 -0.36
CA GLY A 181 -11.01 3.35 0.30
C GLY A 181 -9.84 4.12 0.93
N ILE A 182 -8.58 3.68 0.73
CA ILE A 182 -7.38 4.39 1.22
C ILE A 182 -6.41 4.69 0.07
N ARG A 183 -5.58 5.72 0.24
CA ARG A 183 -4.43 5.99 -0.64
C ARG A 183 -3.13 5.50 0.00
N VAL A 184 -2.23 5.01 -0.85
CA VAL A 184 -0.89 4.59 -0.44
C VAL A 184 0.14 5.37 -1.24
N ASN A 185 0.81 6.32 -0.59
CA ASN A 185 1.94 7.05 -1.14
C ASN A 185 3.25 6.44 -0.64
N ALA A 186 4.21 6.26 -1.54
CA ALA A 186 5.51 5.67 -1.24
C ALA A 186 6.63 6.61 -1.72
N LYS A 187 7.41 7.14 -0.77
CA LYS A 187 8.60 7.95 -1.04
C LYS A 187 9.84 7.07 -0.97
N ILE A 188 10.50 6.89 -2.10
CA ILE A 188 11.54 5.88 -2.28
C ILE A 188 12.86 6.53 -2.70
N GLY A 189 13.95 6.08 -2.09
CA GLY A 189 15.30 6.45 -2.48
C GLY A 189 15.70 5.85 -3.83
N PHE A 190 16.38 6.64 -4.63
CA PHE A 190 16.84 6.28 -5.96
C PHE A 190 18.26 6.81 -6.15
N ASP A 191 19.22 5.90 -6.33
CA ASP A 191 20.60 6.27 -6.64
C ASP A 191 20.78 6.40 -8.16
N MET A 192 20.94 7.65 -8.62
CA MET A 192 21.21 7.93 -10.03
C MET A 192 22.56 7.38 -10.50
N ASP A 193 23.57 7.31 -9.62
CA ASP A 193 24.90 6.84 -9.99
C ASP A 193 24.90 5.30 -10.14
N GLU A 194 24.11 4.57 -9.33
CA GLU A 194 23.85 3.13 -9.55
C GLU A 194 23.05 2.89 -10.84
N PHE A 195 21.99 3.68 -11.06
CA PHE A 195 21.17 3.58 -12.26
C PHE A 195 21.99 3.74 -13.55
N GLU A 196 22.96 4.66 -13.56
CA GLU A 196 23.82 4.93 -14.72
C GLU A 196 24.73 3.76 -15.11
N LYS A 197 24.90 2.73 -14.27
CA LYS A 197 25.70 1.53 -14.58
C LYS A 197 25.03 0.62 -15.61
N ASP A 198 23.71 0.50 -15.56
CA ASP A 198 22.90 -0.23 -16.55
C ASP A 198 21.50 0.39 -16.69
N PRO A 199 21.38 1.54 -17.39
CA PRO A 199 20.14 2.29 -17.48
C PRO A 199 18.99 1.47 -18.08
N ASN A 200 19.27 0.64 -19.09
CA ASN A 200 18.23 -0.14 -19.76
C ASN A 200 17.65 -1.19 -18.83
N PHE A 201 18.51 -1.88 -18.07
CA PHE A 201 18.08 -2.85 -17.07
C PHE A 201 17.22 -2.19 -15.99
N TYR A 202 17.69 -1.09 -15.39
CA TYR A 202 16.97 -0.43 -14.30
C TYR A 202 15.68 0.24 -14.76
N LEU A 203 15.64 0.89 -15.94
CA LEU A 203 14.40 1.46 -16.50
C LEU A 203 13.31 0.41 -16.66
N TRP A 204 13.68 -0.76 -17.21
CA TRP A 204 12.74 -1.86 -17.37
C TRP A 204 12.18 -2.31 -16.02
N ARG A 205 13.04 -2.49 -15.02
CA ARG A 205 12.62 -2.90 -13.66
C ARG A 205 11.71 -1.87 -13.00
N MET A 206 12.04 -0.58 -13.11
CA MET A 206 11.19 0.49 -12.59
C MET A 206 9.82 0.49 -13.26
N TYR A 207 9.79 0.32 -14.58
CA TYR A 207 8.54 0.21 -15.31
C TYR A 207 7.72 -1.01 -14.88
N VAL A 208 8.36 -2.16 -14.63
CA VAL A 208 7.69 -3.36 -14.08
C VAL A 208 7.10 -3.09 -12.69
N ILE A 209 7.84 -2.45 -11.79
CA ILE A 209 7.37 -2.12 -10.43
C ILE A 209 6.14 -1.21 -10.49
N LEU A 210 6.19 -0.16 -11.31
CA LEU A 210 5.07 0.75 -11.49
C LEU A 210 3.81 0.04 -12.02
N ASN A 211 3.97 -0.93 -12.92
CA ASN A 211 2.84 -1.71 -13.44
C ASN A 211 2.29 -2.73 -12.42
N LYS A 212 3.16 -3.44 -11.69
CA LYS A 212 2.75 -4.41 -10.65
C LYS A 212 2.08 -3.71 -9.45
N ARG A 213 2.58 -2.55 -9.05
CA ARG A 213 2.10 -1.76 -7.91
C ARG A 213 1.37 -0.49 -8.38
N TRP A 214 0.56 -0.61 -9.44
CA TRP A 214 -0.14 0.52 -10.09
C TRP A 214 -1.04 1.33 -9.14
N ASN A 215 -1.57 0.68 -8.10
CA ASN A 215 -2.42 1.27 -7.08
C ASN A 215 -1.66 1.99 -5.96
N VAL A 216 -0.32 1.95 -5.98
CA VAL A 216 0.55 2.77 -5.13
C VAL A 216 0.98 4.02 -5.89
N GLU A 217 1.11 5.12 -5.18
CA GLU A 217 1.62 6.39 -5.68
C GLU A 217 3.09 6.53 -5.32
N PHE A 218 3.99 6.35 -6.29
CA PHE A 218 5.42 6.46 -6.02
C PHE A 218 5.97 7.86 -6.30
N ASP A 219 6.75 8.38 -5.34
CA ASP A 219 7.66 9.49 -5.52
C ASP A 219 9.10 9.00 -5.33
N PHE A 220 9.93 9.14 -6.36
CA PHE A 220 11.33 8.73 -6.30
C PHE A 220 12.23 9.94 -6.10
N PHE A 221 13.12 9.86 -5.13
CA PHE A 221 14.03 10.94 -4.74
C PHE A 221 15.48 10.50 -4.86
N ASP A 222 16.35 11.43 -5.29
CA ASP A 222 17.79 11.22 -5.22
C ASP A 222 18.18 10.95 -3.75
N ASN A 223 18.79 9.80 -3.52
CA ASN A 223 19.11 9.33 -2.18
C ASN A 223 20.51 9.68 -1.69
N LYS A 224 21.31 10.48 -2.40
CA LYS A 224 22.70 10.83 -2.02
C LYS A 224 22.90 11.30 -0.58
N ASN A 225 21.86 11.90 0.04
CA ASN A 225 21.91 12.40 1.42
C ASN A 225 21.24 11.46 2.46
N MET A 226 20.76 10.29 2.03
CA MET A 226 20.02 9.31 2.86
C MET A 226 20.36 7.84 2.56
N ASP A 227 21.25 7.57 1.60
CA ASP A 227 21.73 6.26 1.15
C ASP A 227 22.25 5.37 2.30
N LYS A 228 22.81 5.97 3.34
CA LYS A 228 23.35 5.27 4.51
C LYS A 228 22.31 4.95 5.58
N LEU A 229 21.10 5.50 5.49
CA LEU A 229 20.07 5.31 6.52
C LEU A 229 19.43 3.92 6.45
N ASN A 230 19.15 3.43 5.24
CA ASN A 230 18.50 2.13 5.00
C ASN A 230 17.26 1.91 5.88
N ILE A 231 16.38 2.92 5.92
CA ILE A 231 15.16 2.94 6.74
C ILE A 231 13.95 2.66 5.85
N ILE A 232 13.06 1.79 6.31
CA ILE A 232 11.67 1.66 5.83
C ILE A 232 10.75 2.08 6.97
N ALA A 233 9.80 2.99 6.75
CA ALA A 233 8.96 3.52 7.84
C ALA A 233 7.52 3.81 7.39
N ILE A 234 6.57 3.51 8.28
CA ILE A 234 5.18 3.98 8.21
C ILE A 234 4.84 4.61 9.56
N ARG A 235 4.43 5.88 9.55
CA ARG A 235 4.09 6.65 10.75
C ARG A 235 3.08 5.88 11.62
N ASP A 236 3.24 5.95 12.95
CA ASP A 236 2.40 5.27 13.94
C ASP A 236 2.31 3.74 13.82
N LYS A 237 3.04 3.10 12.88
CA LYS A 237 2.99 1.65 12.64
C LYS A 237 4.31 0.97 12.93
N PHE A 238 5.35 1.28 12.16
CA PHE A 238 6.65 0.66 12.34
C PHE A 238 7.78 1.43 11.67
N VAL A 239 9.00 1.15 12.12
CA VAL A 239 10.26 1.50 11.46
C VAL A 239 11.10 0.24 11.33
N ILE A 240 11.72 0.03 10.17
CA ILE A 240 12.68 -1.04 9.91
C ILE A 240 14.01 -0.40 9.55
N THR A 241 15.05 -0.71 10.31
CA THR A 241 16.43 -0.35 9.97
C THR A 241 17.12 -1.57 9.39
N CYS A 242 17.72 -1.41 8.22
CA CYS A 242 18.24 -2.51 7.42
C CYS A 242 19.77 -2.46 7.34
N SER A 243 20.42 -3.61 7.58
CA SER A 243 21.83 -3.81 7.26
C SER A 243 21.92 -4.66 5.99
N MET A 244 22.69 -4.16 5.02
CA MET A 244 22.82 -4.78 3.70
C MET A 244 24.14 -5.53 3.55
N ASP A 245 24.15 -6.55 2.70
CA ASP A 245 25.36 -7.21 2.24
C ASP A 245 26.05 -6.43 1.09
N SER A 246 27.12 -7.00 0.54
CA SER A 246 27.85 -6.41 -0.60
C SER A 246 26.96 -6.20 -1.84
N ASP A 247 26.00 -7.10 -2.04
CA ASP A 247 25.08 -7.11 -3.19
C ASP A 247 23.90 -6.15 -3.01
N GLY A 248 23.73 -5.56 -1.82
CA GLY A 248 22.63 -4.65 -1.49
C GLY A 248 21.35 -5.36 -1.07
N LEU A 249 21.42 -6.65 -0.76
CA LEU A 249 20.32 -7.40 -0.16
C LEU A 249 20.34 -7.21 1.36
N ILE A 250 19.15 -7.17 1.96
CA ILE A 250 19.02 -6.98 3.41
C ILE A 250 19.37 -8.30 4.11
N GLU A 251 20.40 -8.28 4.94
CA GLU A 251 20.83 -9.44 5.74
C GLU A 251 20.23 -9.41 7.15
N VAL A 252 20.12 -8.21 7.74
CA VAL A 252 19.57 -8.01 9.09
C VAL A 252 18.60 -6.85 9.06
N ALA A 253 17.43 -7.03 9.69
CA ALA A 253 16.43 -5.99 9.88
C ALA A 253 16.09 -5.85 11.36
N THR A 254 16.14 -4.63 11.88
CA THR A 254 15.63 -4.30 13.22
C THR A 254 14.32 -3.54 13.07
N VAL A 255 13.25 -4.13 13.60
CA VAL A 255 11.87 -3.64 13.52
C VAL A 255 11.55 -2.95 14.83
N ILE A 256 11.03 -1.74 14.76
CA ILE A 256 10.65 -0.91 15.90
C ILE A 256 9.15 -0.62 15.76
N THR A 257 8.38 -0.94 16.79
CA THR A 257 6.93 -0.73 16.85
C THR A 257 6.51 0.25 17.96
N ASP A 258 7.42 0.62 18.86
CA ASP A 258 7.19 1.67 19.85
C ASP A 258 6.82 3.00 19.17
N LYS A 259 5.63 3.50 19.46
CA LYS A 259 5.01 4.60 18.72
C LYS A 259 5.82 5.91 18.83
N GLU A 260 6.38 6.21 19.99
CA GLU A 260 7.17 7.42 20.20
C GLU A 260 8.48 7.37 19.40
N MET A 261 9.19 6.24 19.44
CA MET A 261 10.40 6.02 18.65
C MET A 261 10.11 6.00 17.14
N VAL A 262 9.06 5.29 16.72
CA VAL A 262 8.61 5.23 15.31
C VAL A 262 8.41 6.64 14.78
N ASN A 263 7.62 7.46 15.49
CA ASN A 263 7.33 8.82 15.04
C ASN A 263 8.56 9.72 15.06
N SER A 264 9.44 9.60 16.06
CA SER A 264 10.70 10.35 16.11
C SER A 264 11.62 10.04 14.92
N ILE A 265 11.77 8.76 14.57
CA ILE A 265 12.58 8.33 13.43
C ILE A 265 11.90 8.73 12.11
N TYR A 266 10.59 8.57 12.02
CA TYR A 266 9.79 8.97 10.86
C TYR A 266 9.98 10.47 10.56
N ASP A 267 9.81 11.34 11.56
CA ASP A 267 9.93 12.80 11.41
C ASP A 267 11.31 13.23 10.91
N LYS A 268 12.37 12.59 11.41
CA LYS A 268 13.73 12.81 10.91
C LYS A 268 13.91 12.29 9.48
N THR A 269 13.32 11.16 9.15
CA THR A 269 13.42 10.53 7.82
C THR A 269 12.68 11.34 6.76
N ILE A 270 11.43 11.73 7.01
CA ILE A 270 10.65 12.55 6.07
C ILE A 270 11.30 13.91 5.81
N SER A 271 12.00 14.48 6.80
CA SER A 271 12.75 15.73 6.60
C SER A 271 13.83 15.61 5.53
N LYS A 272 14.44 14.42 5.36
CA LYS A 272 15.44 14.17 4.31
C LYS A 272 14.81 14.14 2.93
N PHE A 273 13.64 13.53 2.78
CA PHE A 273 12.87 13.57 1.53
C PHE A 273 12.42 14.98 1.16
N ARG A 274 12.05 15.82 2.14
CA ARG A 274 11.68 17.22 1.89
C ARG A 274 12.83 18.08 1.36
N MET A 275 14.06 17.71 1.68
CA MET A 275 15.28 18.38 1.20
C MET A 275 15.88 17.71 -0.04
N GLY A 276 15.43 16.50 -0.39
CA GLY A 276 15.97 15.72 -1.50
C GLY A 276 15.40 16.14 -2.85
N ASP A 277 16.21 15.98 -3.89
CA ASP A 277 15.77 16.24 -5.26
C ASP A 277 14.82 15.14 -5.73
N ILE A 278 13.62 15.53 -6.16
CA ILE A 278 12.67 14.58 -6.74
C ILE A 278 13.09 14.22 -8.17
N LEU A 279 13.10 12.93 -8.49
CA LEU A 279 13.45 12.42 -9.81
C LEU A 279 12.19 12.08 -10.62
N ILE A 280 11.23 11.41 -9.96
CA ILE A 280 9.93 11.03 -10.52
C ILE A 280 8.87 11.37 -9.49
N ARG A 281 7.79 12.02 -9.94
CA ARG A 281 6.72 12.50 -9.07
C ARG A 281 5.38 11.93 -9.52
N SER A 282 4.58 11.46 -8.57
CA SER A 282 3.17 11.18 -8.79
C SER A 282 2.37 12.49 -8.96
N ALA A 283 1.57 12.60 -10.02
CA ALA A 283 0.92 13.84 -10.41
C ALA A 283 -0.59 13.67 -10.68
N GLU A 284 -1.37 14.60 -10.13
CA GLU A 284 -2.79 14.73 -10.41
C GLU A 284 -3.02 15.40 -11.78
N THR A 285 -4.22 15.20 -12.34
CA THR A 285 -4.63 15.84 -13.60
C THR A 285 -4.55 17.37 -13.53
N SER A 286 -5.02 17.96 -12.42
CA SER A 286 -4.98 19.40 -12.17
C SER A 286 -3.55 19.94 -12.20
N GLY A 287 -2.60 19.23 -11.59
CA GLY A 287 -1.19 19.58 -11.57
C GLY A 287 -0.54 19.57 -12.96
N MET A 288 -0.99 18.68 -13.86
CA MET A 288 -0.52 18.64 -15.25
C MET A 288 -0.99 19.84 -16.08
N GLU A 289 -2.22 20.32 -15.82
CA GLU A 289 -2.84 21.44 -16.55
C GLU A 289 -2.46 22.81 -15.99
N LEU A 290 -2.74 23.05 -14.70
CA LEU A 290 -2.53 24.35 -14.05
C LEU A 290 -1.04 24.68 -13.95
N GLY A 291 -0.18 23.66 -13.80
CA GLY A 291 1.26 23.82 -13.79
C GLY A 291 1.87 24.07 -15.18
N GLY A 292 1.08 24.09 -16.25
CA GLY A 292 1.55 24.29 -17.62
C GLY A 292 2.39 23.13 -18.19
N TYR A 293 2.56 22.03 -17.44
CA TYR A 293 3.42 20.90 -17.83
C TYR A 293 2.98 20.29 -19.15
N ARG A 294 1.68 20.08 -19.35
CA ARG A 294 1.13 19.50 -20.58
C ARG A 294 1.29 20.44 -21.78
N THR A 295 1.07 21.74 -21.61
CA THR A 295 1.30 22.75 -22.66
C THR A 295 2.77 22.78 -23.08
N ASP A 296 3.68 22.81 -22.12
CA ASP A 296 5.13 22.79 -22.36
C ASP A 296 5.57 21.46 -23.01
N PHE A 297 4.98 20.33 -22.63
CA PHE A 297 5.21 19.04 -23.29
C PHE A 297 4.86 19.09 -24.79
N TYR A 298 3.67 19.58 -25.15
CA TYR A 298 3.23 19.62 -26.55
C TYR A 298 3.86 20.77 -27.37
N SER A 299 4.62 21.67 -26.75
CA SER A 299 5.42 22.69 -27.45
C SER A 299 6.61 22.11 -28.22
N ASN A 300 6.95 20.85 -27.99
CA ASN A 300 8.01 20.12 -28.70
C ASN A 300 7.52 19.60 -30.08
N ASN A 301 8.44 19.17 -30.94
CA ASN A 301 8.13 18.71 -32.31
C ASN A 301 8.45 17.22 -32.54
N GLU A 302 9.12 16.57 -31.58
CA GLU A 302 9.44 15.14 -31.67
C GLU A 302 8.84 14.40 -30.48
N PHE A 303 8.04 13.36 -30.78
CA PHE A 303 7.30 12.61 -29.78
C PHE A 303 7.46 11.11 -29.94
N GLN A 304 7.47 10.42 -28.80
CA GLN A 304 7.36 8.98 -28.72
C GLN A 304 6.27 8.64 -27.70
N PHE A 305 5.27 7.90 -28.16
CA PHE A 305 4.13 7.49 -27.33
C PHE A 305 4.11 5.98 -27.23
N LEU A 306 4.11 5.44 -26.02
CA LEU A 306 3.84 4.02 -25.75
C LEU A 306 2.38 3.88 -25.31
N SER A 307 1.58 3.21 -26.11
CA SER A 307 0.17 2.93 -25.84
C SER A 307 0.01 1.51 -25.32
N THR A 308 -0.41 1.37 -24.05
CA THR A 308 -0.63 0.06 -23.43
C THR A 308 -2.11 -0.30 -23.27
N ASN A 309 -3.03 0.63 -23.55
CA ASN A 309 -4.45 0.35 -23.57
C ASN A 309 -5.15 1.18 -24.66
N GLY A 310 -5.73 0.50 -25.64
CA GLY A 310 -6.34 1.16 -26.79
C GLY A 310 -5.34 1.98 -27.62
N PHE A 311 -5.90 2.82 -28.49
CA PHE A 311 -5.18 3.87 -29.20
C PHE A 311 -6.06 5.13 -29.20
N GLU A 312 -5.64 6.18 -28.51
CA GLU A 312 -6.47 7.39 -28.29
C GLU A 312 -6.16 8.54 -29.28
N PHE A 313 -5.13 8.37 -30.09
CA PHE A 313 -4.63 9.41 -31.00
C PHE A 313 -5.26 9.27 -32.38
N LEU A 314 -5.26 10.35 -33.16
CA LEU A 314 -5.74 10.34 -34.56
C LEU A 314 -7.21 9.89 -34.71
N LEU A 315 -8.03 10.19 -33.68
CA LEU A 315 -9.46 9.95 -33.72
C LEU A 315 -10.16 10.95 -34.65
N PRO A 316 -11.24 10.55 -35.34
CA PRO A 316 -12.10 11.49 -36.07
C PRO A 316 -12.75 12.50 -35.11
N SER A 317 -12.86 13.77 -35.51
CA SER A 317 -13.40 14.84 -34.65
C SER A 317 -14.82 14.56 -34.14
N ASP A 318 -15.64 13.83 -34.90
CA ASP A 318 -17.00 13.46 -34.50
C ASP A 318 -17.02 12.56 -33.25
N VAL A 319 -16.06 11.62 -33.13
CA VAL A 319 -15.95 10.70 -31.98
C VAL A 319 -15.63 11.47 -30.69
N ILE A 320 -14.97 12.63 -30.78
CA ILE A 320 -14.62 13.44 -29.62
C ILE A 320 -15.88 14.00 -28.94
N SER A 321 -16.93 14.32 -29.70
CA SER A 321 -18.21 14.77 -29.12
C SER A 321 -18.85 13.65 -28.29
N ASP A 322 -18.87 12.41 -28.80
CA ASP A 322 -19.40 11.26 -28.07
C ASP A 322 -18.59 10.93 -26.80
N ILE A 323 -17.27 11.17 -26.83
CA ILE A 323 -16.40 11.02 -25.65
C ILE A 323 -16.75 12.05 -24.57
N ILE A 324 -17.08 13.29 -24.97
CA ILE A 324 -17.51 14.34 -24.04
C ILE A 324 -18.84 13.98 -23.39
N ASP A 325 -19.82 13.53 -24.18
CA ASP A 325 -21.12 13.07 -23.66
C ASP A 325 -20.92 11.90 -22.68
N THR A 326 -20.05 10.96 -23.03
CA THR A 326 -19.67 9.84 -22.15
C THR A 326 -18.97 10.31 -20.87
N ALA A 327 -18.21 11.41 -20.91
CA ALA A 327 -17.58 11.98 -19.72
C ALA A 327 -18.66 12.54 -18.76
N TYR A 328 -19.68 13.23 -19.28
CA TYR A 328 -20.81 13.66 -18.46
C TYR A 328 -21.56 12.48 -17.84
N ASP A 329 -21.82 11.42 -18.61
CA ASP A 329 -22.46 10.19 -18.11
C ASP A 329 -21.63 9.50 -16.99
N GLN A 330 -20.30 9.66 -17.01
CA GLN A 330 -19.40 9.16 -15.97
C GLN A 330 -19.27 10.10 -14.77
N GLY A 331 -20.01 11.22 -14.75
CA GLY A 331 -20.05 12.17 -13.65
C GLY A 331 -18.97 13.25 -13.69
N PHE A 332 -18.26 13.42 -14.81
CA PHE A 332 -17.32 14.51 -15.00
C PHE A 332 -18.04 15.82 -15.38
N GLY A 333 -17.45 16.96 -15.02
CA GLY A 333 -18.00 18.30 -15.30
C GLY A 333 -17.31 19.01 -16.47
N ASP A 334 -17.69 20.28 -16.68
CA ASP A 334 -17.27 21.10 -17.82
C ASP A 334 -15.75 21.28 -17.95
N ASP A 335 -15.00 21.28 -16.84
CA ASP A 335 -13.54 21.34 -16.85
C ASP A 335 -12.93 20.18 -17.65
N THR A 336 -13.52 19.00 -17.56
CA THR A 336 -13.07 17.81 -18.29
C THR A 336 -13.43 17.91 -19.77
N SER A 337 -14.63 18.39 -20.09
CA SER A 337 -15.05 18.66 -21.48
C SER A 337 -14.14 19.68 -22.16
N PHE A 338 -13.77 20.75 -21.45
CA PHE A 338 -12.82 21.74 -21.92
C PHE A 338 -11.43 21.13 -22.16
N LEU A 339 -10.95 20.29 -21.23
CA LEU A 339 -9.68 19.58 -21.38
C LEU A 339 -9.66 18.67 -22.62
N ILE A 340 -10.72 17.90 -22.84
CA ILE A 340 -10.86 16.99 -23.99
C ILE A 340 -10.76 17.76 -25.30
N LYS A 341 -11.51 18.87 -25.44
CA LYS A 341 -11.48 19.72 -26.64
C LYS A 341 -10.12 20.39 -26.83
N LYS A 342 -9.53 20.92 -25.75
CA LYS A 342 -8.20 21.54 -25.79
C LYS A 342 -7.15 20.56 -26.29
N LEU A 343 -7.20 19.31 -25.82
CA LEU A 343 -6.29 18.25 -26.25
C LEU A 343 -6.51 17.82 -27.69
N GLN A 344 -7.77 17.70 -28.14
CA GLN A 344 -8.10 17.44 -29.53
C GLN A 344 -7.44 18.49 -30.44
N ILE A 345 -7.70 19.78 -30.20
CA ILE A 345 -7.14 20.88 -31.00
C ILE A 345 -5.61 20.85 -30.98
N THR A 346 -5.03 20.60 -29.79
CA THR A 346 -3.57 20.50 -29.64
C THR A 346 -3.00 19.37 -30.50
N TRP A 347 -3.62 18.19 -30.52
CA TRP A 347 -3.16 17.08 -31.32
C TRP A 347 -3.37 17.31 -32.82
N GLU A 348 -4.54 17.79 -33.23
CA GLU A 348 -4.83 18.15 -34.63
C GLU A 348 -3.79 19.14 -35.17
N GLU A 349 -3.46 20.21 -34.44
CA GLU A 349 -2.49 21.21 -34.89
C GLU A 349 -1.03 20.72 -34.82
N ARG A 350 -0.65 20.03 -33.74
CA ARG A 350 0.75 19.66 -33.51
C ARG A 350 1.14 18.44 -34.32
N PHE A 351 0.26 17.46 -34.48
CA PHE A 351 0.60 16.20 -35.13
C PHE A 351 0.75 16.33 -36.64
N GLU A 352 0.18 17.37 -37.26
CA GLU A 352 0.37 17.64 -38.69
C GLU A 352 1.82 17.88 -39.10
N LYS A 353 2.67 18.38 -38.20
CA LYS A 353 4.05 18.81 -38.52
C LYS A 353 5.12 18.12 -37.68
N SER A 354 4.72 17.34 -36.68
CA SER A 354 5.63 16.73 -35.73
C SER A 354 6.18 15.39 -36.23
N LYS A 355 7.35 15.00 -35.75
CA LYS A 355 7.87 13.64 -35.91
C LYS A 355 7.36 12.78 -34.76
N ILE A 356 6.59 11.74 -35.07
CA ILE A 356 5.88 10.97 -34.05
C ILE A 356 6.12 9.49 -34.26
N ASN A 357 6.57 8.81 -33.20
CA ASN A 357 6.56 7.36 -33.12
C ASN A 357 5.45 6.94 -32.15
N PHE A 358 4.42 6.28 -32.66
CA PHE A 358 3.40 5.61 -31.86
C PHE A 358 3.81 4.14 -31.70
N ILE A 359 4.26 3.77 -30.50
CA ILE A 359 4.59 2.40 -30.13
C ILE A 359 3.36 1.77 -29.48
N ILE A 360 2.83 0.72 -30.07
CA ILE A 360 1.61 0.05 -29.61
C ILE A 360 1.96 -1.40 -29.32
N LEU A 361 1.56 -1.89 -28.15
CA LEU A 361 1.72 -3.31 -27.83
C LEU A 361 0.78 -4.13 -28.72
N LYS A 362 1.29 -5.24 -29.27
CA LYS A 362 0.50 -6.14 -30.13
C LYS A 362 -0.74 -6.64 -29.41
N SER A 363 -0.61 -7.07 -28.15
CA SER A 363 -1.75 -7.53 -27.36
C SER A 363 -2.82 -6.44 -27.18
N THR A 364 -2.38 -5.20 -26.94
CA THR A 364 -3.25 -4.01 -26.84
C THR A 364 -3.95 -3.70 -28.15
N LEU A 365 -3.24 -3.75 -29.28
CA LEU A 365 -3.81 -3.49 -30.59
C LEU A 365 -4.90 -4.52 -30.92
N MET A 366 -4.63 -5.80 -30.68
CA MET A 366 -5.59 -6.88 -30.91
C MET A 366 -6.82 -6.74 -30.02
N LYS A 367 -6.63 -6.43 -28.73
CA LYS A 367 -7.73 -6.18 -27.80
C LYS A 367 -8.60 -5.00 -28.25
N TYR A 368 -7.99 -3.89 -28.66
CA TYR A 368 -8.70 -2.72 -29.18
C TYR A 368 -9.51 -3.04 -30.44
N ILE A 369 -8.93 -3.82 -31.38
CA ILE A 369 -9.66 -4.29 -32.56
C ILE A 369 -10.88 -5.10 -32.13
N GLU A 370 -10.80 -5.93 -31.08
CA GLU A 370 -11.93 -6.73 -30.61
C GLU A 370 -12.99 -5.94 -29.84
N ASP A 371 -12.63 -5.21 -28.79
CA ASP A 371 -13.58 -4.59 -27.86
C ASP A 371 -13.80 -3.09 -28.10
N GLY A 372 -12.88 -2.40 -28.76
CA GLY A 372 -12.95 -0.97 -29.06
C GLY A 372 -12.71 -0.08 -27.84
N GLU A 373 -12.20 -0.63 -26.75
CA GLU A 373 -11.93 0.12 -25.54
C GLU A 373 -10.68 1.01 -25.70
N ILE A 374 -10.83 2.29 -25.35
CA ILE A 374 -9.75 3.25 -25.25
C ILE A 374 -9.87 4.06 -23.96
N PHE A 375 -8.77 4.70 -23.58
CA PHE A 375 -8.76 5.74 -22.58
C PHE A 375 -8.34 7.05 -23.26
N TYR A 376 -9.30 7.90 -23.59
CA TYR A 376 -9.02 9.25 -24.09
C TYR A 376 -8.83 10.16 -22.89
N THR A 377 -7.60 10.63 -22.66
CA THR A 377 -7.19 11.19 -21.37
C THR A 377 -7.36 10.15 -20.26
N TYR A 378 -8.35 10.35 -19.37
CA TYR A 378 -8.77 9.44 -18.31
C TYR A 378 -10.24 8.99 -18.48
N ILE A 379 -10.88 9.34 -19.60
CA ILE A 379 -12.23 8.90 -19.94
C ILE A 379 -12.16 7.54 -20.59
N ARG A 380 -12.82 6.56 -19.98
CA ARG A 380 -13.00 5.24 -20.58
C ARG A 380 -14.09 5.33 -21.64
N TYR A 381 -13.75 5.05 -22.89
CA TYR A 381 -14.69 5.08 -24.00
C TYR A 381 -14.61 3.79 -24.80
N LYS A 382 -15.75 3.34 -25.33
CA LYS A 382 -15.83 2.12 -26.14
C LYS A 382 -16.35 2.46 -27.53
N LEU A 383 -15.45 2.45 -28.51
CA LEU A 383 -15.79 2.76 -29.89
C LEU A 383 -16.72 1.69 -30.46
N SER A 384 -17.75 2.14 -31.15
CA SER A 384 -18.57 1.28 -32.00
C SER A 384 -17.72 0.67 -33.12
N THR A 385 -18.24 -0.38 -33.77
CA THR A 385 -17.57 -0.96 -34.94
C THR A 385 -17.40 0.07 -36.06
N GLN A 386 -18.36 0.98 -36.24
CA GLN A 386 -18.29 2.01 -37.25
C GLN A 386 -17.21 3.05 -36.93
N GLN A 387 -17.16 3.54 -35.69
CA GLN A 387 -16.13 4.47 -35.25
C GLN A 387 -14.72 3.86 -35.34
N ARG A 388 -14.57 2.55 -35.08
CA ARG A 388 -13.28 1.86 -35.31
C ARG A 388 -12.86 1.84 -36.77
N LYS A 389 -13.80 1.65 -37.71
CA LYS A 389 -13.53 1.72 -39.16
C LYS A 389 -13.08 3.13 -39.55
N GLU A 390 -13.76 4.14 -39.05
CA GLU A 390 -13.44 5.55 -39.31
C GLU A 390 -12.10 5.93 -38.70
N HIS A 391 -11.82 5.48 -37.48
CA HIS A 391 -10.53 5.68 -36.83
C HIS A 391 -9.39 5.05 -37.62
N ALA A 392 -9.53 3.81 -38.09
CA ALA A 392 -8.52 3.16 -38.92
C ALA A 392 -8.21 3.96 -40.21
N ARG A 393 -9.24 4.51 -40.86
CA ARG A 393 -9.07 5.40 -42.04
C ARG A 393 -8.38 6.72 -41.66
N SER A 394 -8.81 7.33 -40.56
CA SER A 394 -8.24 8.59 -40.07
C SER A 394 -6.75 8.46 -39.72
N ILE A 395 -6.32 7.30 -39.20
CA ILE A 395 -4.90 6.98 -38.99
C ILE A 395 -4.13 7.04 -40.31
N VAL A 396 -4.60 6.33 -41.35
CA VAL A 396 -3.96 6.32 -42.68
C VAL A 396 -3.92 7.72 -43.29
N GLU A 397 -5.03 8.44 -43.27
CA GLU A 397 -5.11 9.81 -43.79
C GLU A 397 -4.12 10.75 -43.08
N SER A 398 -4.03 10.65 -41.75
CA SER A 398 -3.10 11.43 -40.94
C SER A 398 -1.64 11.09 -41.26
N MET A 399 -1.32 9.81 -41.43
CA MET A 399 0.03 9.36 -41.80
C MET A 399 0.42 9.78 -43.22
N LYS A 400 -0.53 9.81 -44.17
CA LYS A 400 -0.32 10.33 -45.53
C LYS A 400 -0.12 11.84 -45.55
N LYS A 401 -0.85 12.56 -44.69
CA LYS A 401 -0.71 14.02 -44.53
C LYS A 401 0.63 14.37 -43.88
N ASN A 402 1.09 13.54 -42.94
CA ASN A 402 2.39 13.69 -42.29
C ASN A 402 3.19 12.37 -42.28
N ASN A 403 4.07 12.21 -43.26
CA ASN A 403 4.93 11.03 -43.44
C ASN A 403 5.94 10.80 -42.30
N ASN A 404 6.07 11.75 -41.35
CA ASN A 404 6.91 11.61 -40.16
C ASN A 404 6.19 10.91 -38.99
N ILE A 405 4.91 10.54 -39.16
CA ILE A 405 4.19 9.67 -38.23
C ILE A 405 4.52 8.22 -38.56
N LYS A 406 4.98 7.47 -37.57
CA LYS A 406 5.27 6.03 -37.66
C LYS A 406 4.47 5.26 -36.62
N ILE A 407 3.89 4.15 -37.04
CA ILE A 407 3.27 3.17 -36.14
C ILE A 407 4.28 2.05 -35.93
N ILE A 408 4.57 1.71 -34.68
CA ILE A 408 5.51 0.65 -34.32
C ILE A 408 4.74 -0.35 -33.47
N VAL A 409 4.61 -1.57 -33.96
CA VAL A 409 3.98 -2.67 -33.20
C VAL A 409 5.07 -3.41 -32.45
N LEU A 410 4.92 -3.48 -31.12
CA LEU A 410 5.82 -4.17 -30.21
C LEU A 410 5.17 -5.51 -29.80
N ASP A 411 5.81 -6.63 -30.14
CA ASP A 411 5.35 -8.00 -29.88
C ASP A 411 5.60 -8.40 -28.42
N ASP A 412 4.69 -7.94 -27.55
CA ASP A 412 4.82 -8.06 -26.09
C ASP A 412 4.51 -9.46 -25.55
N GLU A 413 3.96 -10.35 -26.38
CA GLU A 413 3.75 -11.77 -26.07
C GLU A 413 5.07 -12.51 -25.77
N ARG A 414 6.20 -11.96 -26.24
CA ARG A 414 7.54 -12.52 -25.98
C ARG A 414 8.02 -12.31 -24.54
N PHE A 415 7.37 -11.45 -23.77
CA PHE A 415 7.83 -11.08 -22.43
C PHE A 415 7.29 -11.99 -21.31
N ASN A 416 6.49 -13.01 -21.61
CA ASN A 416 5.94 -13.97 -20.64
C ASN A 416 5.23 -13.33 -19.43
N TYR A 417 4.57 -12.18 -19.61
CA TYR A 417 3.73 -11.57 -18.56
C TYR A 417 2.25 -11.96 -18.70
N ASN A 418 1.52 -11.87 -17.59
CA ASN A 418 0.07 -12.06 -17.58
C ASN A 418 -0.65 -11.06 -18.50
N LEU A 419 -1.79 -11.49 -19.05
CA LEU A 419 -2.72 -10.62 -19.77
C LEU A 419 -3.08 -9.39 -18.92
N ASN A 420 -3.04 -8.20 -19.52
CA ASN A 420 -3.24 -6.89 -18.87
C ASN A 420 -2.17 -6.45 -17.86
N PHE A 421 -0.94 -6.97 -17.96
CA PHE A 421 0.19 -6.50 -17.16
C PHE A 421 0.49 -5.00 -17.38
N PHE A 422 0.50 -4.56 -18.65
CA PHE A 422 0.86 -3.19 -19.01
C PHE A 422 -0.30 -2.21 -18.79
N LYS A 423 -0.33 -1.59 -17.61
CA LYS A 423 -1.33 -0.61 -17.16
C LYS A 423 -0.90 0.83 -17.37
N ILE A 424 0.36 1.08 -17.75
CA ILE A 424 0.95 2.42 -17.79
C ILE A 424 1.47 2.77 -19.19
N SER A 425 0.85 3.75 -19.84
CA SER A 425 1.35 4.36 -21.07
C SER A 425 2.47 5.38 -20.80
N ALA A 426 3.31 5.66 -21.79
CA ALA A 426 4.37 6.64 -21.69
C ALA A 426 4.32 7.69 -22.80
N TYR A 427 4.62 8.93 -22.45
CA TYR A 427 4.60 10.10 -23.34
C TYR A 427 5.95 10.77 -23.20
N VAL A 428 6.72 10.76 -24.27
CA VAL A 428 8.14 11.11 -24.27
C VAL A 428 8.40 12.14 -25.36
N ASN A 429 9.11 13.20 -25.01
CA ASN A 429 9.77 14.09 -25.95
C ASN A 429 11.20 14.37 -25.48
N SER A 430 11.96 15.18 -26.22
CA SER A 430 13.37 15.47 -25.91
C SER A 430 13.63 16.20 -24.59
N LYS A 431 12.61 16.80 -23.97
CA LYS A 431 12.71 17.62 -22.74
C LYS A 431 11.88 17.11 -21.57
N LYS A 432 10.81 16.37 -21.83
CA LYS A 432 9.84 15.95 -20.82
C LYS A 432 9.37 14.54 -21.07
N VAL A 433 9.09 13.85 -19.98
CA VAL A 433 8.45 12.54 -19.97
C VAL A 433 7.34 12.54 -18.93
N PHE A 434 6.20 11.95 -19.28
CA PHE A 434 5.23 11.56 -18.28
C PHE A 434 4.66 10.17 -18.58
N PHE A 435 4.28 9.47 -17.53
CA PHE A 435 3.56 8.20 -17.61
C PHE A 435 2.09 8.43 -17.26
N LYS A 436 1.19 7.66 -17.88
CA LYS A 436 -0.26 7.71 -17.66
C LYS A 436 -0.76 6.33 -17.24
N LYS A 437 -1.46 6.25 -16.11
CA LYS A 437 -2.16 5.04 -15.68
C LYS A 437 -3.46 4.89 -16.50
N ASN A 438 -3.62 3.77 -17.21
CA ASN A 438 -4.82 3.46 -17.99
C ASN A 438 -5.83 2.69 -17.14
N LEU A 439 -6.52 3.41 -16.26
CA LEU A 439 -7.42 2.84 -15.26
C LEU A 439 -8.79 3.49 -15.36
N LYS A 440 -9.84 2.74 -14.99
CA LYS A 440 -11.18 3.30 -14.84
C LYS A 440 -11.14 4.34 -13.71
N CYS A 441 -11.24 5.61 -14.07
CA CYS A 441 -11.26 6.73 -13.16
C CYS A 441 -12.71 7.11 -12.85
N THR A 442 -13.06 7.27 -11.57
CA THR A 442 -14.22 8.06 -11.16
C THR A 442 -13.78 9.50 -10.88
N PRO A 443 -14.69 10.49 -10.88
CA PRO A 443 -14.34 11.84 -10.44
C PRO A 443 -13.64 11.81 -9.07
N GLY A 444 -12.46 12.42 -8.98
CA GLY A 444 -11.62 12.42 -7.78
C GLY A 444 -10.59 11.29 -7.67
N CYS A 445 -10.59 10.30 -8.57
CA CYS A 445 -9.60 9.22 -8.59
C CYS A 445 -8.25 9.75 -9.13
N THR A 446 -7.40 10.20 -8.21
CA THR A 446 -6.08 10.79 -8.48
C THR A 446 -5.08 10.23 -7.49
N PRO A 447 -3.79 10.16 -7.85
CA PRO A 447 -3.11 10.63 -9.06
C PRO A 447 -3.01 9.58 -10.19
N LEU A 448 -3.11 10.06 -11.44
CA LEU A 448 -3.12 9.24 -12.67
C LEU A 448 -1.83 9.32 -13.47
N PHE A 449 -0.94 10.25 -13.15
CA PHE A 449 0.26 10.50 -13.92
C PHE A 449 1.52 10.33 -13.07
N TYR A 450 2.63 10.04 -13.74
CA TYR A 450 3.97 10.27 -13.18
C TYR A 450 4.70 11.27 -14.07
N THR A 451 5.30 12.30 -13.50
CA THR A 451 6.17 13.23 -14.24
C THR A 451 7.63 12.96 -13.90
N ILE A 452 8.50 13.06 -14.90
CA ILE A 452 9.94 12.90 -14.73
C ILE A 452 10.55 14.30 -14.58
N ALA A 453 11.06 14.60 -13.39
CA ALA A 453 11.65 15.90 -13.07
C ALA A 453 13.14 15.98 -13.42
N ASN A 454 13.84 14.85 -13.41
CA ASN A 454 15.28 14.79 -13.67
C ASN A 454 15.61 14.72 -15.17
N GLU A 455 16.40 15.68 -15.66
CA GLU A 455 16.77 15.78 -17.09
C GLU A 455 17.61 14.60 -17.59
N LYS A 456 18.51 14.04 -16.76
CA LYS A 456 19.28 12.86 -17.14
C LYS A 456 18.35 11.67 -17.34
N LEU A 457 17.38 11.47 -16.44
CA LEU A 457 16.42 10.39 -16.55
C LEU A 457 15.53 10.53 -17.81
N VAL A 458 15.12 11.76 -18.16
CA VAL A 458 14.45 12.05 -19.44
C VAL A 458 15.30 11.60 -20.63
N LYS A 459 16.60 11.89 -20.62
CA LYS A 459 17.54 11.46 -21.68
C LYS A 459 17.65 9.94 -21.76
N TYR A 460 17.81 9.25 -20.63
CA TYR A 460 17.90 7.79 -20.60
C TYR A 460 16.60 7.12 -21.08
N ILE A 461 15.43 7.66 -20.73
CA ILE A 461 14.15 7.15 -21.24
C ILE A 461 14.06 7.32 -22.76
N ASN A 462 14.44 8.48 -23.31
CA ASN A 462 14.48 8.68 -24.77
C ASN A 462 15.43 7.70 -25.47
N GLN A 463 16.59 7.45 -24.88
CA GLN A 463 17.56 6.47 -25.39
C GLN A 463 17.02 5.05 -25.32
N TYR A 464 16.32 4.69 -24.24
CA TYR A 464 15.67 3.39 -24.09
C TYR A 464 14.63 3.14 -25.17
N PHE A 465 13.79 4.14 -25.47
CA PHE A 465 12.80 4.00 -26.55
C PHE A 465 13.46 3.83 -27.92
N SER A 466 14.55 4.56 -28.16
CA SER A 466 15.36 4.39 -29.39
C SER A 466 16.01 3.00 -29.44
N TYR A 467 16.42 2.45 -28.30
CA TYR A 467 16.98 1.11 -28.19
C TYR A 467 15.95 0.01 -28.45
N ILE A 468 14.76 0.07 -27.83
CA ILE A 468 13.71 -0.95 -28.03
C ILE A 468 13.16 -0.95 -29.46
N LYS A 469 13.09 0.22 -30.11
CA LYS A 469 12.62 0.33 -31.50
C LYS A 469 13.45 -0.50 -32.47
N ASN A 470 14.74 -0.68 -32.19
CA ASN A 470 15.67 -1.44 -33.03
C ASN A 470 15.70 -2.95 -32.71
N LYS A 471 14.80 -3.45 -31.85
CA LYS A 471 14.73 -4.87 -31.50
C LYS A 471 13.86 -5.65 -32.49
N GLU A 472 14.19 -6.93 -32.65
CA GLU A 472 13.48 -7.87 -33.54
C GLU A 472 11.99 -8.05 -33.24
N PHE A 473 11.56 -7.69 -32.03
CA PHE A 473 10.17 -7.75 -31.61
C PHE A 473 9.41 -6.44 -31.87
N CYS A 474 10.04 -5.44 -32.50
CA CYS A 474 9.41 -4.20 -32.93
C CYS A 474 9.36 -4.15 -34.46
N VAL A 475 8.18 -3.91 -35.01
CA VAL A 475 7.97 -3.75 -36.45
C VAL A 475 7.42 -2.36 -36.72
N GLU A 476 8.09 -1.60 -37.58
CA GLU A 476 7.66 -0.26 -38.00
C GLU A 476 6.78 -0.35 -39.26
N TYR A 477 5.71 0.43 -39.28
CA TYR A 477 4.75 0.56 -40.37
C TYR A 477 4.66 2.02 -40.80
N ASN A 478 4.80 2.26 -42.11
CA ASN A 478 4.51 3.53 -42.77
C ASN A 478 3.02 3.61 -43.19
N ALA A 479 2.64 4.68 -43.89
CA ALA A 479 1.24 4.89 -44.27
C ALA A 479 0.75 3.82 -45.26
N GLU A 480 1.60 3.45 -46.23
CA GLU A 480 1.31 2.42 -47.21
C GLU A 480 1.15 1.03 -46.58
N ASP A 481 2.01 0.67 -45.62
CA ASP A 481 1.97 -0.62 -44.93
C ASP A 481 0.67 -0.76 -44.10
N VAL A 482 0.25 0.32 -43.43
CA VAL A 482 -1.01 0.33 -42.65
C VAL A 482 -2.22 0.26 -43.59
N GLU A 483 -2.19 0.98 -44.71
CA GLU A 483 -3.27 0.94 -45.71
C GLU A 483 -3.41 -0.45 -46.33
N GLU A 484 -2.31 -1.08 -46.76
CA GLU A 484 -2.33 -2.43 -47.32
C GLU A 484 -2.89 -3.44 -46.31
N PHE A 485 -2.51 -3.31 -45.03
CA PHE A 485 -3.06 -4.15 -43.97
C PHE A 485 -4.58 -3.99 -43.84
N LEU A 486 -5.08 -2.76 -43.86
CA LEU A 486 -6.52 -2.48 -43.76
C LEU A 486 -7.29 -2.98 -44.99
N ASP A 487 -6.74 -2.83 -46.19
CA ASP A 487 -7.37 -3.32 -47.42
C ASP A 487 -7.46 -4.85 -47.43
N LYS A 488 -6.37 -5.51 -47.03
CA LYS A 488 -6.26 -6.97 -47.07
C LYS A 488 -7.07 -7.65 -45.96
N TYR A 489 -7.03 -7.11 -44.75
CA TYR A 489 -7.57 -7.78 -43.56
C TYR A 489 -8.71 -7.03 -42.87
N GLY A 490 -8.87 -5.73 -43.11
CA GLY A 490 -9.85 -4.90 -42.42
C GLY A 490 -11.27 -5.46 -42.55
N THR A 491 -11.70 -5.82 -43.76
CA THR A 491 -13.03 -6.40 -43.99
C THR A 491 -13.27 -7.68 -43.18
N MET A 492 -12.26 -8.56 -43.10
CA MET A 492 -12.34 -9.79 -42.30
C MET A 492 -12.49 -9.47 -40.81
N PHE A 493 -11.62 -8.60 -40.27
CA PHE A 493 -11.66 -8.20 -38.86
C PHE A 493 -13.00 -7.55 -38.50
N PHE A 494 -13.48 -6.61 -39.30
CA PHE A 494 -14.75 -5.94 -39.04
C PHE A 494 -15.95 -6.90 -39.06
N ARG A 495 -15.97 -7.88 -39.96
CA ARG A 495 -17.02 -8.92 -39.99
C ARG A 495 -16.96 -9.84 -38.77
N MET A 496 -15.77 -10.22 -38.31
CA MET A 496 -15.61 -11.03 -37.10
C MET A 496 -16.12 -10.31 -35.85
N ILE A 497 -15.87 -9.00 -35.77
CA ILE A 497 -16.35 -8.13 -34.68
C ILE A 497 -17.89 -8.04 -34.70
N GLU A 498 -18.49 -7.85 -35.88
CA GLU A 498 -19.95 -7.78 -36.05
C GLU A 498 -20.63 -9.10 -35.62
N ALA A 499 -20.06 -10.25 -36.02
CA ALA A 499 -20.57 -11.56 -35.63
C ALA A 499 -20.56 -11.79 -34.11
N LYS A 500 -19.49 -11.38 -33.41
CA LYS A 500 -19.36 -11.49 -31.94
C LYS A 500 -20.36 -10.60 -31.19
N ASN A 501 -20.78 -9.49 -31.78
CA ASN A 501 -21.79 -8.61 -31.18
C ASN A 501 -23.23 -9.14 -31.39
N CYS A 502 -23.49 -9.86 -32.49
CA CYS A 502 -24.76 -10.55 -32.70
C CYS A 502 -24.98 -11.69 -31.71
N SER A 503 -23.95 -12.47 -31.37
CA SER A 503 -24.07 -13.57 -30.39
C SER A 503 -24.29 -13.09 -28.96
N LYS A 504 -23.86 -11.87 -28.59
CA LYS A 504 -24.13 -11.30 -27.25
C LYS A 504 -25.54 -10.75 -27.08
N LYS A 505 -26.25 -10.46 -28.18
CA LYS A 505 -27.65 -10.03 -28.12
C LYS A 505 -28.61 -11.21 -27.92
N SER A 506 -28.27 -12.41 -28.37
CA SER A 506 -29.09 -13.61 -28.20
C SER A 506 -29.06 -14.22 -26.80
N ASP A 507 -28.13 -13.82 -25.94
CA ASP A 507 -28.02 -14.30 -24.55
C ASP A 507 -28.73 -13.38 -23.53
N LEU A 508 -29.43 -12.35 -24.02
CA LEU A 508 -30.18 -11.37 -23.22
C LEU A 508 -31.70 -11.38 -23.49
N ASP A 509 -32.18 -12.36 -24.29
CA ASP A 509 -33.61 -12.60 -24.54
C ASP A 509 -34.11 -13.85 -23.81
#